data_AF-A0A8T4BT00-F1
#
_entry.id   AF-A0A8T4BT00-F1
#
_cell.length_a   1.000
_cell.length_b   1.000
_cell.length_c   1.000
_cell.angle_alpha   90.00
_cell.angle_beta   90.00
_cell.angle_gamma   90.00
#
_symmetry.space_group_name_H-M   'P 1'
#
loop_
_entity.id
_entity.type
_entity.pdbx_description
1 polymer ?
#
loop_
_entity_poly.entity_id
_entity_poly.type
_entity_poly.pdbx_seq_one_letter_code
_entity_poly.pdbx_strand_id
1 'polypeptide(L)'
;MANEVMHIGIEEPVRQRKDVLNIAIDVIQALKTFEIHRKANREKAIYRKHFARIVKELNLTIHEFKETIPEAHIPPQKKEEEEIVPSEKPEIKIIRRPIRKKSELDKLEDDVSALKAKISSL
;
A
#
# COMPACT_ATOMS: atom_id res chain seq x y z
N MET A 1 -1.44 -65.87 0.52
CA MET A 1 -0.79 -64.57 0.29
C MET A 1 -1.86 -63.63 -0.22
N ALA A 2 -2.49 -62.89 0.69
CA ALA A 2 -3.55 -61.94 0.34
C ALA A 2 -2.91 -60.56 0.16
N ASN A 3 -3.15 -59.94 -0.99
CA ASN A 3 -2.68 -58.60 -1.31
C ASN A 3 -3.15 -57.61 -0.25
N GLU A 4 -2.23 -57.15 0.60
CA GLU A 4 -2.38 -55.94 1.39
C GLU A 4 -2.40 -54.77 0.42
N VAL A 5 -3.60 -54.41 -0.03
CA VAL A 5 -3.83 -53.15 -0.72
C VAL A 5 -3.57 -52.05 0.31
N MET A 6 -2.41 -51.41 0.23
CA MET A 6 -2.11 -50.21 0.99
C MET A 6 -3.11 -49.12 0.57
N HIS A 7 -4.22 -49.04 1.27
CA HIS A 7 -5.00 -47.83 1.31
C HIS A 7 -4.17 -46.80 2.07
N ILE A 8 -3.46 -45.93 1.35
CA ILE A 8 -3.06 -44.62 1.90
C ILE A 8 -4.37 -43.86 2.10
N GLY A 9 -5.12 -44.25 3.12
CA GLY A 9 -6.33 -43.59 3.53
C GLY A 9 -5.91 -42.25 4.10
N ILE A 10 -6.37 -41.17 3.47
CA ILE A 10 -6.32 -39.87 4.12
C ILE A 10 -7.14 -40.01 5.40
N GLU A 11 -6.50 -39.89 6.56
CA GLU A 11 -7.14 -40.11 7.87
C GLU A 11 -8.33 -39.15 8.07
N GLU A 12 -8.26 -37.93 7.53
CA GLU A 12 -9.33 -36.92 7.63
C GLU A 12 -9.47 -36.06 6.34
N PRO A 13 -10.11 -36.58 5.27
CA PRO A 13 -10.14 -35.90 3.96
C PRO A 13 -10.98 -34.63 3.95
N VAL A 14 -11.90 -34.47 4.90
CA VAL A 14 -12.67 -33.23 5.07
C VAL A 14 -11.80 -32.14 5.69
N ARG A 15 -10.97 -32.49 6.68
CA ARG A 15 -10.07 -31.53 7.34
C ARG A 15 -9.01 -31.02 6.37
N GLN A 16 -8.36 -31.92 5.62
CA GLN A 16 -7.37 -31.52 4.62
C GLN A 16 -7.96 -30.60 3.54
N ARG A 17 -9.21 -30.86 3.10
CA ARG A 17 -9.92 -29.97 2.17
C ARG A 17 -10.19 -28.58 2.77
N LYS A 18 -10.54 -28.51 4.06
CA LYS A 18 -10.68 -27.23 4.78
C LYS A 18 -9.35 -26.49 4.90
N ASP A 19 -8.27 -27.20 5.20
CA ASP A 19 -6.93 -26.61 5.32
C ASP A 19 -6.44 -26.04 3.98
N VAL A 20 -6.59 -26.78 2.88
CA VAL A 20 -6.26 -26.30 1.52
C VAL A 20 -7.09 -25.07 1.16
N LEU A 21 -8.39 -25.06 1.48
CA LEU A 21 -9.25 -23.91 1.24
C LEU A 21 -8.81 -22.68 2.04
N ASN A 22 -8.45 -22.86 3.32
CA ASN A 22 -7.97 -21.77 4.16
C ASN A 22 -6.65 -21.19 3.62
N ILE A 23 -5.71 -22.04 3.21
CA ILE A 23 -4.47 -21.60 2.56
C ILE A 23 -4.77 -20.81 1.29
N ALA A 24 -5.72 -21.25 0.47
CA ALA A 24 -6.12 -20.52 -0.74
C ALA A 24 -6.71 -19.14 -0.41
N ILE A 25 -7.54 -19.04 0.64
CA ILE A 25 -8.07 -17.75 1.14
C ILE A 25 -6.91 -16.82 1.54
N ASP A 26 -5.98 -17.32 2.34
CA ASP A 26 -4.85 -16.53 2.85
C ASP A 26 -3.96 -16.02 1.70
N VAL A 27 -3.69 -16.87 0.70
CA VAL A 27 -2.93 -16.49 -0.49
C VAL A 27 -3.65 -15.39 -1.27
N ILE A 28 -4.97 -15.49 -1.47
CA ILE A 28 -5.75 -14.45 -2.16
C ILE A 28 -5.68 -13.12 -1.40
N GLN A 29 -5.82 -13.15 -0.08
CA GLN A 29 -5.72 -11.95 0.76
C GLN A 29 -4.32 -11.32 0.68
N ALA A 30 -3.27 -12.14 0.70
CA ALA A 30 -1.89 -11.68 0.54
C ALA A 30 -1.69 -11.03 -0.83
N LEU A 31 -2.22 -11.62 -1.91
CA LEU A 31 -2.16 -11.05 -3.26
C LEU A 31 -2.90 -9.72 -3.37
N LYS A 32 -4.09 -9.60 -2.76
CA LYS A 32 -4.83 -8.31 -2.70
C LYS A 32 -4.01 -7.23 -1.99
N THR A 33 -3.43 -7.57 -0.84
CA THR A 33 -2.57 -6.67 -0.07
C THR A 33 -1.36 -6.24 -0.91
N PHE A 34 -0.73 -7.19 -1.60
CA PHE A 34 0.38 -6.91 -2.50
C PHE A 34 0.00 -5.96 -3.65
N GLU A 35 -1.16 -6.15 -4.30
CA GLU A 35 -1.61 -5.25 -5.36
C GLU A 35 -1.84 -3.81 -4.85
N ILE A 36 -2.42 -3.67 -3.66
CA ILE A 36 -2.62 -2.37 -3.01
C ILE A 36 -1.28 -1.69 -2.77
N HIS A 37 -0.32 -2.39 -2.17
CA HIS A 37 1.02 -1.86 -1.94
C HIS A 37 1.75 -1.52 -3.25
N ARG A 38 1.61 -2.36 -4.28
CA ARG A 38 2.19 -2.12 -5.60
C ARG A 38 1.63 -0.84 -6.24
N LYS A 39 0.31 -0.61 -6.15
CA LYS A 39 -0.33 0.64 -6.63
C LYS A 39 0.15 1.84 -5.83
N ALA A 40 0.13 1.76 -4.50
CA ALA A 40 0.60 2.83 -3.62
C ALA A 40 2.07 3.21 -3.88
N ASN A 41 2.94 2.22 -4.12
CA ASN A 41 4.35 2.48 -4.44
C ASN A 41 4.53 3.19 -5.79
N ARG A 42 3.71 2.86 -6.80
CA ARG A 42 3.71 3.56 -8.09
C ARG A 42 3.26 5.02 -7.93
N GLU A 43 2.18 5.25 -7.20
CA GLU A 43 1.69 6.60 -6.90
C GLU A 43 2.73 7.41 -6.13
N LYS A 44 3.33 6.83 -5.08
CA LYS A 44 4.42 7.46 -4.31
C LYS A 44 5.60 7.86 -5.18
N ALA A 45 5.98 7.03 -6.15
CA ALA A 45 7.06 7.36 -7.09
C ALA A 45 6.70 8.56 -7.99
N ILE A 46 5.45 8.65 -8.45
CA ILE A 46 4.95 9.81 -9.23
C ILE A 46 5.00 11.07 -8.38
N TYR A 47 4.48 11.03 -7.15
CA TYR A 47 4.49 12.18 -6.25
C TYR A 47 5.91 12.62 -5.89
N ARG A 48 6.85 11.69 -5.67
CA ARG A 48 8.27 12.03 -5.45
C ARG A 48 8.88 12.78 -6.62
N LYS A 49 8.62 12.33 -7.85
CA LYS A 49 9.11 13.02 -9.06
C LYS A 49 8.50 14.42 -9.19
N HIS A 50 7.20 14.55 -8.95
CA HIS A 50 6.51 15.84 -8.99
C HIS A 50 7.06 16.81 -7.94
N PHE A 51 7.23 16.34 -6.70
CA PHE A 51 7.79 17.13 -5.62
C PHE A 51 9.22 17.58 -5.91
N ALA A 52 10.09 16.69 -6.39
CA ALA A 52 11.46 17.03 -6.77
C ALA A 52 11.50 18.13 -7.85
N ARG A 53 10.56 18.08 -8.82
CA ARG A 53 10.42 19.12 -9.83
C ARG A 53 10.02 20.47 -9.22
N ILE A 54 8.98 20.49 -8.37
CA ILE A 54 8.54 21.71 -7.68
C ILE A 54 9.70 22.32 -6.87
N VAL A 55 10.42 21.52 -6.10
CA VAL A 55 11.54 22.01 -5.28
C VAL A 55 12.64 22.60 -6.15
N LYS A 56 12.93 22.00 -7.31
CA LYS A 56 13.90 22.54 -8.27
C LYS A 56 13.44 23.89 -8.83
N GLU A 57 12.17 23.98 -9.24
CA GLU A 57 11.58 25.23 -9.74
C GLU A 57 11.60 26.32 -8.66
N LEU A 58 11.22 25.98 -7.42
CA LEU A 58 11.25 26.90 -6.28
C LEU A 58 12.67 27.42 -6.00
N ASN A 59 13.68 26.55 -6.03
CA ASN A 59 15.07 26.96 -5.81
C ASN A 59 15.57 27.91 -6.90
N LEU A 60 15.16 27.70 -8.16
CA LEU A 60 15.46 28.63 -9.26
C LEU A 60 14.80 29.98 -9.01
N THR A 61 13.51 30.00 -8.67
CA THR A 61 12.80 31.25 -8.36
C THR A 61 13.41 31.99 -7.18
N ILE A 62 13.83 31.28 -6.12
CA ILE A 62 14.53 31.89 -4.98
C ILE A 62 15.88 32.47 -5.41
N HIS A 63 16.61 31.78 -6.29
CA HIS A 63 17.88 32.27 -6.80
C HIS A 63 17.70 33.55 -7.61
N GLU A 64 16.79 33.54 -8.58
CA GLU A 64 16.43 34.72 -9.39
C GLU A 64 15.99 35.88 -8.50
N PHE A 65 15.15 35.60 -7.50
CA PHE A 65 14.71 36.61 -6.52
C PHE A 65 15.89 37.20 -5.75
N LYS A 66 16.83 36.37 -5.26
CA LYS A 66 18.03 36.85 -4.58
C LYS A 66 18.92 37.71 -5.48
N GLU A 67 19.05 37.37 -6.76
CA GLU A 67 19.82 38.17 -7.72
C GLU A 67 19.17 39.52 -8.02
N THR A 68 17.83 39.61 -7.97
CA THR A 68 17.12 40.88 -8.14
C THR A 68 17.15 41.79 -6.92
N ILE A 69 17.52 41.27 -5.74
CA ILE A 69 17.62 42.07 -4.53
C ILE A 69 19.02 42.71 -4.48
N PRO A 70 19.12 44.05 -4.42
CA PRO A 70 20.40 44.69 -4.20
C PRO A 70 20.95 44.28 -2.83
N GLU A 71 22.26 44.02 -2.74
CA GLU A 71 22.93 43.67 -1.49
C GLU A 71 22.70 44.79 -0.45
N ALA A 72 21.73 44.57 0.42
CA ALA A 72 21.47 45.44 1.55
C ALA A 72 22.55 45.18 2.61
N HIS A 73 23.23 46.22 3.06
CA HIS A 73 24.11 46.14 4.22
C HIS A 73 23.25 45.97 5.47
N ILE A 74 22.86 44.73 5.76
CA ILE A 74 22.08 44.38 6.95
C ILE A 74 23.06 44.33 8.12
N PRO A 75 22.93 45.21 9.13
CA PRO A 75 23.76 45.12 10.32
C PRO A 75 23.54 43.75 10.98
N PRO A 76 24.58 43.13 11.57
CA PRO A 76 24.49 41.79 12.11
C PRO A 76 23.36 41.72 13.15
N GLN A 77 22.31 40.97 12.84
CA GLN A 77 21.25 40.69 13.79
C GLN A 77 21.86 39.85 14.93
N LYS A 78 21.66 40.31 16.17
CA LYS A 78 21.87 39.48 17.35
C LYS A 78 21.01 38.23 17.15
N LYS A 79 21.65 37.05 17.25
CA LYS A 79 20.96 35.77 17.25
C LYS A 79 19.97 35.78 18.42
N GLU A 80 18.70 36.03 18.14
CA GLU A 80 17.65 35.63 19.05
C GLU A 80 17.53 34.11 18.91
N GLU A 81 17.57 33.44 20.05
CA GLU A 81 17.42 32.00 20.16
C GLU A 81 16.09 31.63 19.47
N GLU A 82 16.14 30.76 18.46
CA GLU A 82 14.95 30.28 17.78
C GLU A 82 14.06 29.56 18.79
N GLU A 83 13.02 30.24 19.28
CA GLU A 83 11.92 29.56 19.95
C GLU A 83 11.28 28.61 18.93
N ILE A 84 11.45 27.31 19.19
CA ILE A 84 10.85 26.23 18.41
C ILE A 84 9.34 26.34 18.60
N VAL A 85 8.68 27.11 17.73
CA VAL A 85 7.21 27.15 17.68
C VAL A 85 6.74 25.75 17.29
N PRO A 86 5.93 25.08 18.13
CA PRO A 86 5.41 23.76 17.79
C PRO A 86 4.52 23.88 16.55
N SER A 87 5.00 23.32 15.43
CA SER A 87 4.24 23.22 14.20
C SER A 87 3.06 22.27 14.40
N GLU A 88 1.87 22.83 14.60
CA GLU A 88 0.63 22.08 14.46
C GLU A 88 0.49 21.65 12.99
N LYS A 89 0.71 20.36 12.73
CA LYS A 89 0.55 19.77 11.41
C LYS A 89 -0.94 19.87 11.01
N PRO A 90 -1.30 20.54 9.91
CA PRO A 90 -2.67 20.50 9.44
C PRO A 90 -3.01 19.06 9.00
N GLU A 91 -4.13 18.54 9.51
CA GLU A 91 -4.67 17.25 9.08
C GLU A 91 -5.11 17.33 7.61
N ILE A 92 -4.29 16.77 6.73
CA ILE A 92 -4.64 16.62 5.31
C ILE A 92 -5.70 15.52 5.21
N LYS A 93 -6.96 15.91 4.96
CA LYS A 93 -8.04 14.97 4.64
C LYS A 93 -7.78 14.32 3.28
N ILE A 94 -7.28 13.08 3.31
CA ILE A 94 -7.09 12.24 2.13
C ILE A 94 -8.47 11.84 1.60
N ILE A 95 -8.94 12.49 0.53
CA ILE A 95 -10.15 12.10 -0.19
C ILE A 95 -9.81 10.88 -1.07
N ARG A 96 -10.13 9.67 -0.59
CA ARG A 96 -10.03 8.44 -1.39
C ARG A 96 -11.23 8.36 -2.34
N ARG A 97 -11.00 8.45 -3.65
CA ARG A 97 -11.99 8.03 -4.65
C ARG A 97 -11.95 6.50 -4.78
N PRO A 98 -13.09 5.79 -4.72
CA PRO A 98 -13.09 4.36 -4.95
C PRO A 98 -13.04 4.08 -6.45
N ILE A 99 -11.92 3.55 -6.94
CA ILE A 99 -11.86 2.93 -8.26
C ILE A 99 -12.28 1.47 -8.07
N ARG A 100 -13.58 1.18 -8.17
CA ARG A 100 -14.07 -0.20 -8.28
C ARG A 100 -14.16 -0.57 -9.76
N LYS A 101 -13.12 -1.25 -10.25
CA LYS A 101 -13.25 -2.20 -11.36
C LYS A 101 -13.11 -3.59 -10.73
N LYS A 102 -14.08 -4.48 -11.00
CA LYS A 102 -14.01 -5.87 -10.53
C LYS A 102 -12.75 -6.50 -11.12
N SER A 103 -11.79 -6.86 -10.27
CA SER A 103 -10.56 -7.52 -10.71
C SER A 103 -10.79 -9.03 -10.75
N GLU A 104 -9.91 -9.78 -11.42
CA GLU A 104 -9.95 -11.25 -11.43
C GLU A 104 -9.88 -11.85 -10.01
N LEU A 105 -9.31 -11.11 -9.05
CA LEU A 105 -9.32 -11.46 -7.62
C LEU A 105 -10.72 -11.45 -6.99
N ASP A 106 -11.64 -10.62 -7.47
CA ASP A 106 -13.01 -10.61 -6.96
C ASP A 106 -13.76 -11.86 -7.43
N LYS A 107 -13.49 -12.34 -8.66
CA LYS A 107 -14.02 -13.63 -9.15
C LYS A 107 -13.46 -14.80 -8.34
N LEU A 108 -12.16 -14.76 -8.01
CA LEU A 108 -11.53 -15.79 -7.17
C LEU A 108 -12.14 -15.84 -5.75
N GLU A 109 -12.53 -14.71 -5.18
CA GLU A 109 -13.23 -14.67 -3.89
C GLU A 109 -14.64 -15.27 -3.96
N ASP A 110 -15.37 -15.00 -5.04
CA ASP A 110 -16.68 -15.60 -5.28
C ASP A 110 -16.56 -17.13 -5.40
N ASP A 111 -15.57 -17.63 -6.15
CA ASP A 111 -15.32 -19.08 -6.32
C ASP A 111 -14.90 -19.75 -5.00
N VAL A 112 -14.02 -19.12 -4.23
CA VAL A 112 -13.59 -19.61 -2.91
C VAL A 112 -14.74 -19.61 -1.91
N SER A 113 -15.62 -18.60 -1.96
CA SER A 113 -16.84 -18.56 -1.14
C SER A 113 -17.81 -19.68 -1.51
N ALA A 114 -17.99 -19.97 -2.80
CA ALA A 114 -18.80 -21.07 -3.27
C ALA A 114 -18.23 -22.45 -2.85
N LEU A 115 -16.91 -22.61 -2.87
CA LEU A 115 -16.24 -23.82 -2.38
C LEU A 115 -16.37 -23.98 -0.86
N LYS A 116 -16.28 -22.88 -0.11
CA LYS A 116 -16.50 -22.88 1.34
C LYS A 116 -17.90 -23.37 1.69
N ALA A 117 -18.93 -22.86 0.98
CA ALA A 117 -20.31 -23.28 1.16
C ALA A 117 -20.51 -24.79 0.91
N LYS A 118 -19.89 -25.34 -0.14
CA LYS A 118 -19.94 -26.78 -0.47
C LYS A 118 -19.22 -27.66 0.56
N ILE A 119 -18.10 -27.21 1.11
CA ILE A 119 -17.34 -27.95 2.12
C ILE A 119 -18.02 -27.87 3.49
N SER A 120 -18.72 -26.79 3.81
CA SER A 120 -19.52 -26.68 5.04
C SER A 120 -20.82 -27.49 5.03
N SER A 121 -21.31 -27.86 3.85
CA SER A 121 -22.49 -28.73 3.69
C SER A 121 -22.18 -30.23 3.63
N LEU A 122 -20.89 -30.60 3.73
CA LEU A 122 -20.37 -31.97 3.76
C LEU A 122 -19.92 -32.34 5.18
#